data_AF-A0A974BMR0-F1
#
_entry.id   AF-A0A974BMR0-F1
#
_cell.length_a   1.000
_cell.length_b   1.000
_cell.length_c   1.000
_cell.angle_alpha   90.00
_cell.angle_beta   90.00
_cell.angle_gamma   90.00
#
_symmetry.space_group_name_H-M   'P 1'
#
loop_
_entity.id
_entity.type
_entity.pdbx_description
1 polymer ?
#
loop_
_entity_poly.entity_id
_entity_poly.type
_entity_poly.pdbx_seq_one_letter_code
_entity_poly.pdbx_strand_id
1 'polypeptide(L)'
;MTLAKKIEELLKDELEPENVKTIINIAEYLKFKETQDIWDKINESEHEYISEKELKLIEKIKAQGEFISQDELLGELGINGDEI
;
A
#
# COMPACT_ATOMS: atom_id res chain seq x y z
N MET A 1 8.93 -4.50 25.55
CA MET A 1 7.69 -5.20 25.95
C MET A 1 6.59 -4.83 24.94
N THR A 2 5.92 -5.80 24.32
CA THR A 2 4.92 -5.56 23.25
C THR A 2 3.54 -5.24 23.84
N LEU A 3 2.64 -4.65 23.03
CA LEU A 3 1.25 -4.36 23.47
C LEU A 3 0.52 -5.65 23.87
N ALA A 4 0.65 -6.72 23.08
CA ALA A 4 0.11 -8.04 23.40
C ALA A 4 0.57 -8.56 24.77
N LYS A 5 1.88 -8.49 25.07
CA LYS A 5 2.42 -8.94 26.37
C LYS A 5 1.90 -8.12 27.56
N LYS A 6 1.71 -6.81 27.38
CA LYS A 6 1.12 -5.96 28.42
C LYS A 6 -0.34 -6.32 28.70
N ILE A 7 -1.13 -6.55 27.64
CA ILE A 7 -2.55 -6.94 27.77
C ILE A 7 -2.65 -8.32 28.44
N GLU A 8 -1.79 -9.26 28.04
CA GLU A 8 -1.73 -10.59 28.64
C GLU A 8 -1.36 -10.52 30.13
N GLU A 9 -0.32 -9.77 30.51
CA GLU A 9 0.07 -9.61 31.92
C GLU A 9 -1.02 -8.94 32.77
N LEU A 10 -1.79 -8.02 32.20
CA LEU A 10 -2.86 -7.30 32.89
C LEU A 10 -4.15 -8.12 33.05
N LEU A 11 -4.50 -8.95 32.07
CA LEU A 11 -5.82 -9.58 31.99
C LEU A 11 -5.81 -11.10 32.21
N LYS A 12 -4.64 -11.74 32.27
CA LYS A 12 -4.49 -13.21 32.46
C LYS A 12 -5.21 -13.75 33.70
N ASP A 13 -5.37 -12.94 34.75
CA ASP A 13 -5.97 -13.35 36.01
C ASP A 13 -7.48 -12.99 36.08
N GLU A 14 -7.96 -12.15 35.15
CA GLU A 14 -9.34 -11.65 35.12
C GLU A 14 -10.20 -12.30 34.04
N LEU A 15 -9.57 -12.84 32.98
CA LEU A 15 -10.26 -13.34 31.80
C LEU A 15 -9.71 -14.69 31.36
N GLU A 16 -10.59 -15.48 30.75
CA GLU A 16 -10.15 -16.70 30.04
C GLU A 16 -9.17 -16.34 28.91
N PRO A 17 -8.21 -17.23 28.59
CA PRO A 17 -7.19 -16.97 27.57
C PRO A 17 -7.75 -16.57 26.20
N GLU A 18 -8.91 -17.12 25.81
CA GLU A 18 -9.56 -16.80 24.54
C GLU A 18 -10.09 -15.35 24.51
N ASN A 19 -10.57 -14.85 25.65
CA ASN A 19 -11.02 -13.47 25.77
C ASN A 19 -9.84 -12.50 25.74
N VAL A 20 -8.73 -12.86 26.39
CA VAL A 20 -7.47 -12.09 26.33
C VAL A 20 -6.95 -12.01 24.90
N LYS A 21 -6.93 -13.14 24.18
CA LYS A 21 -6.55 -13.20 22.76
C LYS A 21 -7.45 -12.32 21.88
N THR A 22 -8.75 -12.35 22.12
CA THR A 22 -9.72 -11.50 21.41
C THR A 22 -9.42 -10.02 21.62
N ILE A 23 -9.14 -9.60 22.85
CA ILE A 23 -8.79 -8.21 23.18
C ILE A 23 -7.49 -7.79 22.50
N ILE A 24 -6.47 -8.67 22.49
CA ILE A 24 -5.21 -8.42 21.78
C ILE A 24 -5.48 -8.18 20.29
N ASN A 25 -6.27 -9.05 19.65
CA ASN A 25 -6.59 -8.91 18.23
C ASN A 25 -7.33 -7.59 17.92
N ILE A 26 -8.28 -7.19 18.77
CA ILE A 26 -8.99 -5.92 18.64
C ILE A 26 -8.02 -4.74 18.77
N ALA A 27 -7.14 -4.77 19.77
CA ALA A 27 -6.16 -3.71 20.00
C ALA A 27 -5.17 -3.57 18.84
N GLU A 28 -4.71 -4.68 18.27
CA GLU A 28 -3.85 -4.69 17.08
C GLU A 28 -4.57 -4.17 15.84
N TYR A 29 -5.83 -4.56 15.63
CA TYR A 29 -6.65 -4.04 14.54
C TYR A 29 -6.87 -2.53 14.65
N LEU A 30 -7.20 -2.02 15.85
CA LEU A 30 -7.38 -0.59 16.07
C LEU A 30 -6.10 0.21 15.81
N LYS A 31 -4.95 -0.30 16.27
CA LYS A 31 -3.64 0.32 16.00
C LYS A 31 -3.32 0.33 14.51
N PHE A 32 -3.62 -0.75 13.79
CA PHE A 32 -3.47 -0.82 12.35
C PHE A 32 -4.36 0.20 11.65
N LYS A 33 -5.63 0.28 12.04
CA LYS A 33 -6.60 1.22 11.47
C LYS A 33 -6.18 2.68 11.70
N GLU A 34 -5.73 3.03 12.90
CA GLU A 34 -5.21 4.37 13.19
C GLU A 34 -4.00 4.71 12.33
N THR A 35 -3.14 3.73 12.06
CA THR A 35 -2.00 3.91 11.14
C THR A 35 -2.49 4.14 9.71
N GLN A 36 -3.49 3.40 9.23
CA GLN A 36 -4.10 3.63 7.92
C GLN A 36 -4.74 5.02 7.82
N ASP A 37 -5.50 5.45 8.82
CA ASP A 37 -6.12 6.77 8.83
C ASP A 37 -5.09 7.92 8.73
N ILE A 38 -3.88 7.72 9.27
CA ILE A 38 -2.77 8.67 9.12
C ILE A 38 -2.25 8.68 7.67
N TRP A 39 -2.10 7.51 7.04
CA TRP A 39 -1.68 7.41 5.65
C TRP A 39 -2.72 8.01 4.69
N ASP A 40 -4.00 7.76 4.93
CA ASP A 40 -5.09 8.32 4.14
C ASP A 40 -5.10 9.85 4.23
N LYS A 41 -4.89 10.42 5.42
CA LYS A 41 -4.74 11.87 5.60
C LYS A 41 -3.53 12.44 4.87
N ILE A 42 -2.40 11.74 4.90
CA ILE A 42 -1.21 12.15 4.15
C ILE A 42 -1.55 12.20 2.66
N ASN A 43 -2.13 11.13 2.12
CA ASN A 43 -2.51 11.02 0.71
C ASN A 43 -3.57 12.07 0.29
N GLU A 44 -4.54 12.39 1.13
CA GLU A 44 -5.53 13.46 0.89
C GLU A 44 -4.91 14.87 0.98
N SER A 45 -3.87 15.03 1.80
CA SER A 45 -3.18 16.31 1.99
C SER A 45 -2.07 16.58 0.99
N GLU A 46 -1.57 15.52 0.32
CA GLU A 46 -0.60 15.64 -0.75
C GLU A 46 -1.26 16.31 -1.96
N HIS A 47 -0.60 17.36 -2.45
CA HIS A 47 -1.01 18.03 -3.68
C HIS A 47 -0.86 17.03 -4.83
N GLU A 48 -1.77 17.06 -5.81
CA GLU A 48 -1.59 16.28 -7.05
C GLU A 48 -0.18 16.53 -7.58
N TYR A 49 0.64 15.47 -7.64
CA TYR A 49 2.04 15.54 -8.10
C TYR A 49 2.18 16.08 -9.53
N ILE A 50 1.07 16.13 -10.26
CA ILE A 50 0.95 16.58 -11.64
C ILE A 50 -0.31 17.44 -11.70
N SER A 51 -0.17 18.71 -12.08
CA SER A 51 -1.33 19.56 -12.33
C SER A 51 -2.14 19.05 -13.54
N GLU A 52 -3.43 19.36 -13.61
CA GLU A 52 -4.27 18.99 -14.77
C GLU A 52 -3.65 19.41 -16.13
N LYS A 53 -2.88 20.50 -16.15
CA LYS A 53 -2.18 20.97 -17.35
C LYS A 53 -1.02 20.06 -17.74
N GLU A 54 -0.24 19.63 -16.76
CA GLU A 54 0.86 18.69 -16.96
C GLU A 54 0.33 17.31 -17.35
N LEU A 55 -0.79 16.88 -16.77
CA LEU A 55 -1.47 15.64 -17.15
C LEU A 55 -1.90 15.67 -18.62
N LYS A 56 -2.57 16.75 -19.06
CA LYS A 56 -2.97 16.93 -20.47
C LYS A 56 -1.78 17.01 -21.42
N LEU A 57 -0.65 17.56 -20.97
CA LEU A 57 0.58 17.59 -21.75
C LEU A 57 1.14 16.17 -21.92
N ILE A 58 1.19 15.40 -20.83
CA ILE A 58 1.62 13.99 -20.86
C ILE A 58 0.71 13.16 -21.76
N GLU A 59 -0.61 13.31 -21.64
CA GLU A 59 -1.57 12.61 -22.50
C GLU A 59 -1.41 12.97 -23.98
N LYS A 60 -1.16 14.25 -24.28
CA LYS A 60 -0.88 14.70 -25.64
C LYS A 60 0.42 14.12 -26.18
N ILE A 61 1.50 14.14 -25.39
CA ILE A 61 2.79 13.53 -25.76
C ILE A 61 2.62 12.03 -25.94
N LYS A 62 1.86 11.37 -25.06
CA LYS A 62 1.51 9.95 -25.16
C LYS A 62 0.80 9.69 -26.49
N ALA A 63 -0.27 10.43 -26.80
CA ALA A 63 -1.01 10.27 -28.04
C ALA A 63 -0.21 10.61 -29.32
N GLN A 64 0.87 11.40 -29.21
CA GLN A 64 1.75 11.78 -30.31
C GLN A 64 2.99 10.89 -30.44
N GLY A 65 3.28 10.05 -29.44
CA GLY A 65 4.42 9.15 -29.47
C GLY A 65 4.14 7.93 -30.34
N GLU A 66 5.14 7.52 -31.13
CA GLU A 66 5.20 6.16 -31.66
C GLU A 66 5.55 5.22 -30.50
N PHE A 67 4.58 4.46 -30.02
CA PHE A 67 4.85 3.38 -29.09
C PHE A 67 5.36 2.19 -29.88
N ILE A 68 6.57 1.76 -29.55
CA ILE A 68 6.99 0.40 -29.88
C ILE A 68 6.20 -0.56 -29.00
N SER A 69 5.66 -1.60 -29.61
CA SER A 69 5.05 -2.70 -28.87
C SER A 69 6.12 -3.38 -28.00
N GLN A 70 5.70 -4.04 -26.91
CA GLN A 70 6.63 -4.82 -26.10
C GLN A 70 7.35 -5.86 -26.96
N ASP A 71 6.66 -6.46 -27.93
CA ASP A 71 7.23 -7.45 -28.85
C ASP A 71 8.29 -6.83 -29.79
N GLU A 72 8.07 -5.61 -30.29
CA GLU A 72 9.08 -4.86 -31.05
C GLU A 72 10.32 -4.56 -30.22
N LEU A 73 10.14 -4.09 -28.99
CA LEU A 73 11.26 -3.80 -28.09
C LEU A 73 12.04 -5.08 -27.73
N LEU A 74 11.35 -6.17 -27.44
CA LEU A 74 11.97 -7.47 -27.16
C LEU A 74 12.72 -8.00 -28.38
N GLY A 75 12.15 -7.83 -29.58
CA GLY A 75 12.80 -8.14 -30.85
C GLY A 75 14.07 -7.32 -31.10
N GLU A 76 14.05 -6.01 -30.83
CA GLU A 76 15.24 -5.14 -30.93
C GLU A 76 16.32 -5.51 -29.92
N LEU A 77 15.92 -5.90 -28.71
CA LEU A 77 16.83 -6.31 -27.64
C LEU A 77 17.33 -7.76 -27.79
N GLY A 78 16.79 -8.53 -28.74
CA GLY A 78 17.15 -9.93 -28.97
C GLY A 78 16.72 -10.86 -27.83
N ILE A 79 15.72 -10.47 -27.04
CA ILE A 79 15.18 -11.24 -25.93
C ILE A 79 13.95 -11.99 -26.44
N ASN A 80 13.93 -13.31 -26.31
CA ASN A 80 12.72 -14.06 -26.67
C ASN A 80 11.68 -13.90 -25.56
N GLY A 81 10.41 -13.75 -25.91
CA GLY A 81 9.32 -13.63 -24.92
C GLY A 81 9.20 -14.82 -23.96
N ASP A 82 9.79 -15.97 -24.31
CA ASP A 82 9.88 -17.17 -23.48
C ASP A 82 10.99 -17.10 -22.41
N GLU A 83 11.84 -16.06 -22.42
CA GLU A 83 12.94 -15.83 -21.45
C GLU A 83 12.53 -14.90 -20.30
N ILE A 84 11.26 -14.48 -20.23
CA ILE A 84 10.65 -13.61 -19.21
C ILE A 84 9.60 -14.38 -18.42
#